data_AF-A0A941PUR7-F1
#
_entry.id   AF-A0A941PUR7-F1
#
_cell.length_a   1.000
_cell.length_b   1.000
_cell.length_c   1.000
_cell.angle_alpha   90.00
_cell.angle_beta   90.00
_cell.angle_gamma   90.00
#
_symmetry.space_group_name_H-M   'P 1'
#
loop_
_entity.id
_entity.type
_entity.pdbx_description
1 polymer ?
#
loop_
_entity_poly.entity_id
_entity_poly.type
_entity_poly.pdbx_seq_one_letter_code
_entity_poly.pdbx_strand_id
1 'polypeptide(L)'
;MTLVPHLRAAVLLLGLCLAASAARAADSLTCTGRFPNPITEICWSCILPISIGSTSIANIGGQEDIANPSSPVCSCGVNPTVGLSIGFWAPARHVEAVRKPFCLA
;
A
#
# COMPACT_ATOMS: atom_id res chain seq x y z
N MET A 1 -42.95 -11.04 51.96
CA MET A 1 -42.02 -12.03 51.34
C MET A 1 -41.68 -11.74 49.87
N THR A 2 -42.08 -10.59 49.29
CA THR A 2 -41.87 -10.25 47.86
C THR A 2 -40.73 -9.26 47.60
N LEU A 3 -40.14 -8.63 48.61
CA LEU A 3 -39.11 -7.59 48.44
C LEU A 3 -37.80 -8.11 47.83
N VAL A 4 -37.40 -9.34 48.20
CA VAL A 4 -36.16 -9.99 47.74
C VAL A 4 -36.17 -10.29 46.22
N PRO A 5 -37.23 -10.86 45.62
CA PRO A 5 -37.26 -11.07 44.17
C PRO A 5 -37.32 -9.76 43.37
N HIS A 6 -37.97 -8.71 43.88
CA HIS A 6 -37.97 -7.39 43.22
C HIS A 6 -36.58 -6.72 43.23
N LEU A 7 -35.83 -6.85 44.33
CA LEU A 7 -34.47 -6.32 44.43
C LEU A 7 -33.50 -7.05 43.48
N ARG A 8 -33.63 -8.38 43.36
CA ARG A 8 -32.83 -9.19 42.42
C ARG A 8 -33.13 -8.84 40.96
N ALA A 9 -34.41 -8.68 40.62
CA ALA A 9 -34.83 -8.27 39.28
C ALA A 9 -34.30 -6.87 38.93
N ALA A 10 -34.35 -5.92 39.88
CA ALA A 10 -33.82 -4.58 39.69
C ALA A 10 -32.30 -4.57 39.46
N VAL A 11 -31.54 -5.38 40.21
CA VAL A 11 -30.08 -5.52 40.04
C VAL A 11 -29.73 -6.16 38.68
N LEU A 12 -30.48 -7.19 38.26
CA LEU A 12 -30.32 -7.81 36.94
C LEU A 12 -30.62 -6.85 35.79
N LEU A 13 -31.72 -6.09 35.89
CA LEU A 13 -32.09 -5.08 34.90
C LEU A 13 -31.06 -3.95 34.83
N LEU A 14 -30.57 -3.48 35.97
CA LEU A 14 -29.52 -2.46 36.03
C LEU A 14 -28.23 -2.98 35.39
N GLY A 15 -27.80 -4.21 35.72
CA GLY A 15 -26.63 -4.84 35.10
C GLY A 15 -26.76 -4.98 33.58
N LEU A 16 -27.95 -5.34 33.08
CA LEU A 16 -28.22 -5.45 31.65
C LEU A 16 -28.18 -4.07 30.94
N CYS A 17 -28.73 -3.03 31.57
CA CYS A 17 -28.67 -1.67 31.05
C CYS A 17 -27.23 -1.13 30.99
N LEU A 18 -26.41 -1.36 32.02
CA LEU A 18 -25.00 -0.96 32.00
C LEU A 18 -24.19 -1.73 30.95
N ALA A 19 -24.48 -3.02 30.73
CA ALA A 19 -23.83 -3.79 29.68
C ALA A 19 -24.20 -3.29 28.27
N ALA A 20 -25.45 -2.84 28.06
CA ALA A 20 -25.88 -2.28 26.78
C ALA A 20 -25.19 -0.94 26.44
N SER A 21 -24.78 -0.15 27.45
CA SER A 21 -24.04 1.10 27.23
C SER A 21 -22.56 0.90 26.86
N ALA A 22 -21.97 -0.26 27.13
CA ALA A 22 -20.56 -0.54 26.80
C ALA A 22 -20.32 -0.86 25.31
N ALA A 23 -21.37 -1.07 24.52
CA ALA A 23 -21.29 -1.66 23.18
C ALA A 23 -21.35 -0.68 22.00
N ARG A 24 -20.94 0.59 22.16
CA ARG A 24 -21.02 1.58 21.05
C ARG A 24 -19.74 2.39 20.84
N ALA A 25 -18.65 1.71 20.52
CA ALA A 25 -17.58 2.30 19.71
C ALA A 25 -17.71 1.78 18.27
N ALA A 26 -18.79 2.14 17.59
CA ALA A 26 -18.90 1.95 16.15
C ALA A 26 -18.18 3.13 15.49
N ASP A 27 -16.86 3.00 15.34
CA ASP A 27 -16.13 3.92 14.48
C ASP A 27 -16.67 3.77 13.06
N SER A 28 -16.94 4.87 12.38
CA SER A 28 -17.48 4.83 11.01
C SER A 28 -16.52 4.04 10.11
N LEU A 29 -16.99 2.93 9.54
CA LEU A 29 -16.28 2.07 8.57
C LEU A 29 -16.04 2.76 7.22
N THR A 30 -15.89 4.08 7.21
CA THR A 30 -15.48 4.82 6.03
C THR A 30 -13.97 4.64 5.86
N CYS A 31 -13.61 3.66 5.03
CA CYS A 31 -12.24 3.49 4.57
C CYS A 31 -11.93 4.54 3.51
N THR A 32 -10.71 5.07 3.57
CA THR A 32 -10.18 6.07 2.65
C THR A 32 -8.90 5.54 2.05
N GLY A 33 -8.77 5.61 0.73
CA GLY A 33 -7.70 4.97 -0.01
C GLY A 33 -8.26 3.93 -0.97
N ARG A 34 -7.61 3.80 -2.13
CA ARG A 34 -7.88 2.77 -3.13
C ARG A 34 -6.56 2.40 -3.79
N PHE A 35 -6.45 1.17 -4.27
CA PHE A 35 -5.33 0.80 -5.12
C PHE A 35 -5.21 1.77 -6.30
N PRO A 36 -4.01 2.34 -6.56
CA PRO A 36 -3.84 3.33 -7.59
C PRO A 36 -4.11 2.72 -8.97
N ASN A 37 -4.78 3.48 -9.85
CA ASN A 37 -4.97 3.06 -11.23
C ASN A 37 -3.62 3.12 -11.97
N PRO A 38 -3.06 1.99 -12.43
CA PRO A 38 -1.73 1.95 -13.03
C PRO A 38 -1.65 2.80 -14.31
N ILE A 39 -2.76 3.04 -15.01
CA ILE A 39 -2.79 3.78 -16.26
C ILE A 39 -2.75 5.28 -16.01
N THR A 40 -3.60 5.78 -15.11
CA THR A 40 -3.86 7.21 -14.97
C THR A 40 -3.15 7.86 -13.79
N GLU A 41 -2.74 7.08 -12.78
CA GLU A 41 -2.18 7.59 -11.52
C GLU A 41 -0.68 7.28 -11.37
N ILE A 42 -0.09 6.58 -12.33
CA ILE A 42 1.37 6.41 -12.42
C ILE A 42 1.93 7.50 -13.32
N CYS A 43 2.97 8.17 -12.84
CA CYS A 43 3.74 9.10 -13.65
C CYS A 43 4.58 8.33 -14.68
N TRP A 44 4.05 8.10 -15.88
CA TRP A 44 4.77 7.38 -16.94
C TRP A 44 5.98 8.15 -17.47
N SER A 45 5.97 9.49 -17.42
CA SER A 45 7.16 10.28 -17.72
C SER A 45 8.26 10.07 -16.67
N CYS A 46 7.90 9.70 -15.44
CA CYS A 46 8.87 9.46 -14.37
C CYS A 46 9.62 8.13 -14.51
N ILE A 47 9.21 7.25 -15.45
CA ILE A 47 9.97 6.04 -15.79
C ILE A 47 11.25 6.38 -16.56
N LEU A 48 11.28 7.56 -17.17
CA LEU A 48 12.38 8.03 -18.00
C LEU A 48 13.54 8.56 -17.16
N PRO A 49 14.78 8.52 -17.70
CA PRO A 49 15.10 8.02 -19.04
C PRO A 49 15.13 6.50 -19.17
N ILE A 50 14.80 6.01 -20.36
CA ILE A 50 15.06 4.62 -20.75
C ILE A 50 16.40 4.56 -21.47
N SER A 51 17.33 3.76 -20.98
CA SER A 51 18.67 3.59 -21.53
C SER A 51 18.98 2.14 -21.84
N ILE A 52 19.88 1.92 -22.80
CA ILE A 52 20.53 0.63 -23.05
C ILE A 52 22.04 0.84 -22.96
N GLY A 53 22.68 0.17 -22.01
CA GLY A 53 24.03 0.52 -21.58
C GLY A 53 24.10 1.98 -21.16
N SER A 54 25.09 2.72 -21.67
CA SER A 54 25.30 4.14 -21.33
C SER A 54 24.48 5.11 -22.19
N THR A 55 23.73 4.62 -23.18
CA THR A 55 23.01 5.46 -24.14
C THR A 55 21.54 5.58 -23.75
N SER A 56 21.05 6.80 -23.55
CA SER A 56 19.62 7.08 -23.38
C SER A 56 18.90 7.02 -24.72
N ILE A 57 17.83 6.24 -24.81
CA ILE A 57 17.01 6.05 -26.01
C ILE A 57 15.73 6.89 -25.91
N ALA A 58 15.23 7.12 -24.70
CA ALA A 58 14.09 8.00 -24.47
C ALA A 58 14.30 8.82 -23.20
N ASN A 59 14.27 10.15 -23.32
CA ASN A 59 14.21 11.09 -22.20
C ASN A 59 13.26 12.23 -22.54
N ILE A 60 11.98 12.01 -22.30
CA ILE A 60 10.93 13.00 -22.55
C ILE A 60 10.76 13.81 -21.28
N GLY A 61 10.95 15.12 -21.36
CA GLY A 61 10.85 16.01 -20.21
C GLY A 61 12.15 16.17 -19.40
N GLY A 62 13.26 15.57 -19.85
CA GLY A 62 14.59 15.83 -19.25
C GLY A 62 14.74 15.31 -17.83
N GLN A 63 14.24 14.10 -17.57
CA GLN A 63 14.36 13.43 -16.28
C GLN A 63 15.83 13.14 -15.94
N GLU A 64 16.15 13.24 -14.65
CA GLU A 64 17.47 12.93 -14.10
C GLU A 64 17.71 11.41 -14.08
N ASP A 65 18.97 11.01 -14.20
CA ASP A 65 19.39 9.61 -14.19
C ASP A 65 20.70 9.42 -13.42
N ILE A 66 20.93 8.20 -12.98
CA ILE A 66 22.22 7.78 -12.43
C ILE A 66 23.12 7.22 -13.53
N ALA A 67 24.40 7.02 -13.22
CA ALA A 67 25.33 6.41 -14.17
C ALA A 67 24.91 4.97 -14.52
N ASN A 68 24.63 4.73 -15.80
CA ASN A 68 24.30 3.40 -16.32
C ASN A 68 25.55 2.61 -16.74
N PRO A 69 25.49 1.26 -16.78
CA PRO A 69 26.59 0.42 -17.26
C PRO A 69 27.07 0.82 -18.66
N SER A 70 28.37 0.83 -18.90
CA SER A 70 28.91 1.26 -20.21
C SER A 70 28.55 0.32 -21.36
N SER A 71 28.54 -0.99 -21.11
CA SER A 71 28.20 -2.02 -22.09
C SER A 71 26.68 -2.27 -22.14
N PRO A 72 26.06 -2.31 -23.34
CA PRO A 72 24.65 -2.66 -23.50
C PRO A 72 24.39 -4.16 -23.29
N VAL A 73 25.44 -4.99 -23.41
CA VAL A 73 25.37 -6.45 -23.24
C VAL A 73 26.06 -6.82 -21.94
N CYS A 74 25.40 -7.66 -21.14
CA CYS A 74 25.94 -8.20 -19.90
C CYS A 74 25.92 -9.73 -19.90
N SER A 75 26.79 -10.34 -19.10
CA SER A 75 26.83 -11.79 -18.90
C SER A 75 27.00 -12.08 -17.42
N CYS A 76 26.26 -13.08 -16.92
CA CYS A 76 26.36 -13.53 -15.53
C CYS A 76 27.54 -14.50 -15.29
N GLY A 77 28.47 -14.62 -16.25
CA GLY A 77 29.65 -15.48 -16.12
C GLY A 77 29.35 -16.98 -16.16
N VAL A 78 28.11 -17.37 -16.47
CA VAL A 78 27.68 -18.76 -16.58
C VAL A 78 27.14 -19.05 -17.99
N ASN A 79 27.41 -20.29 -18.42
CA ASN A 79 27.13 -20.89 -19.73
C ASN A 79 25.78 -20.48 -20.36
N PRO A 80 25.77 -20.07 -21.64
CA PRO A 80 25.73 -18.66 -22.03
C PRO A 80 24.41 -17.97 -21.63
N THR A 81 24.41 -17.28 -20.48
CA THR A 81 23.35 -16.32 -20.15
C THR A 81 23.79 -14.93 -20.58
N VAL A 82 23.30 -14.48 -21.73
CA VAL A 82 23.53 -13.13 -22.26
C VAL A 82 22.30 -12.29 -21.95
N GLY A 83 22.51 -11.14 -21.32
CA GLY A 83 21.47 -10.17 -20.97
C GLY A 83 21.71 -8.81 -21.61
N LEU A 84 20.71 -7.95 -21.47
CA LEU A 84 20.80 -6.54 -21.84
C LEU A 84 20.82 -5.68 -20.58
N SER A 85 21.71 -4.70 -20.57
CA SER A 85 21.72 -3.65 -19.55
C SER A 85 20.70 -2.59 -19.93
N ILE A 86 19.53 -2.62 -19.29
CA ILE A 86 18.44 -1.66 -19.52
C ILE A 86 18.27 -0.81 -18.25
N GLY A 87 18.33 0.51 -18.37
CA GLY A 87 18.09 1.46 -17.29
C GLY A 87 16.73 2.14 -17.44
N PHE A 88 15.98 2.27 -16.34
CA PHE A 88 14.74 3.03 -16.22
C PHE A 88 14.31 3.10 -14.74
N TRP A 89 13.47 4.07 -14.40
CA TRP A 89 12.91 4.16 -13.05
C TRP A 89 11.65 3.29 -12.93
N ALA A 90 11.77 2.18 -12.19
CA ALA A 90 10.66 1.26 -11.96
C ALA A 90 9.99 1.50 -10.59
N PRO A 91 8.65 1.44 -10.49
CA PRO A 91 7.99 1.34 -9.20
C PRO A 91 8.32 -0.01 -8.55
N ALA A 92 9.31 -0.02 -7.65
CA ALA A 92 9.82 -1.25 -7.05
C ALA A 92 8.90 -1.84 -5.97
N ARG A 93 8.12 -1.00 -5.29
CA ARG A 93 7.19 -1.43 -4.23
C ARG A 93 6.11 -0.39 -4.01
N HIS A 94 4.90 -0.85 -3.72
CA HIS A 94 3.83 -0.06 -3.14
C HIS A 94 3.82 -0.29 -1.63
N VAL A 95 3.83 0.77 -0.83
CA VAL A 95 3.81 0.68 0.63
C VAL A 95 2.63 1.50 1.14
N GLU A 96 1.71 0.84 1.83
CA GLU A 96 0.56 1.47 2.45
C GLU A 96 0.75 1.58 3.97
N ALA A 97 0.35 2.71 4.55
CA ALA A 97 0.28 2.89 6.00
C ALA A 97 -1.18 2.86 6.46
N VAL A 98 -1.59 1.73 7.06
CA VAL A 98 -2.96 1.53 7.55
C VAL A 98 -3.25 2.43 8.74
N ARG A 99 -4.15 3.41 8.56
CA ARG A 99 -4.56 4.35 9.63
C ARG A 99 -5.82 3.90 10.37
N LYS A 100 -6.67 3.10 9.74
CA LYS A 100 -7.89 2.53 10.33
C LYS A 100 -7.80 1.00 10.28
N PRO A 101 -8.03 0.29 11.40
CA PRO A 101 -8.06 -1.17 11.39
C PRO A 101 -9.00 -1.70 10.31
N PHE A 102 -8.56 -2.73 9.57
CA PHE A 102 -9.31 -3.37 8.49
C PHE A 102 -9.61 -2.51 7.25
N CYS A 103 -9.06 -1.29 7.16
CA CYS A 103 -9.08 -0.48 5.94
C CYS A 103 -7.73 -0.61 5.22
N LEU A 104 -7.61 -1.66 4.40
CA LEU A 104 -6.50 -1.88 3.47
C LEU A 104 -6.87 -1.27 2.10
N ALA A 105 -5.95 -0.58 1.46
CA ALA A 105 -6.12 0.02 0.13
C ALA A 105 -5.35 -0.71 -0.96
#